data_AF-A0AAV2DEP2-F1
#
_entry.id   AF-A0AAV2DEP2-F1
#
_cell.length_a   1.000
_cell.length_b   1.000
_cell.length_c   1.000
_cell.angle_alpha   90.00
_cell.angle_beta   90.00
_cell.angle_gamma   90.00
#
_symmetry.space_group_name_H-M   'P 1'
#
loop_
_entity.id
_entity.type
_entity.pdbx_description
1 polymer ?
#
loop_
_entity_poly.entity_id
_entity_poly.type
_entity_poly.pdbx_seq_one_letter_code
_entity_poly.pdbx_strand_id
1 'polypeptide(L)'
;MGSYIERGEDLTSEEWYCELQETESDEQLGSFLVALWYIWDQRNCQLWNKKKLEEWEIAPRANEWLKDYLEKQTKTQGVERAPDLRWRPPELIPVKVNVDAACMSGKGTGWGAVIRDGGGRCLLAAVKRSRVQWNPEDSEVMAIDFGLELARRMTFREMEMESDSLGIISQLRREEERQTENVLLCEEVRAKAQEFDRVIWSFVGREFKKPAHFMAHVSCNWDEEEIWMDRPPFFLEPLLKEDCRATDIYG
;
A
#
# COMPACT_ATOMS: atom_id res chain seq x y z
N MET A 1 -8.41 45.38 -26.83
CA MET A 1 -7.90 45.12 -25.48
C MET A 1 -8.00 43.62 -25.26
N GLY A 2 -6.95 42.88 -25.59
CA GLY A 2 -6.85 41.46 -25.26
C GLY A 2 -6.32 41.37 -23.83
N SER A 3 -7.11 40.79 -22.93
CA SER A 3 -6.67 40.48 -21.58
C SER A 3 -5.57 39.43 -21.67
N TYR A 4 -4.36 39.82 -21.30
CA TYR A 4 -3.30 38.89 -20.98
C TYR A 4 -3.82 37.95 -19.90
N ILE A 5 -3.85 36.65 -20.20
CA ILE A 5 -3.84 35.62 -19.15
C ILE A 5 -2.44 35.74 -18.56
N GLU A 6 -2.34 36.35 -17.39
CA GLU A 6 -1.11 36.31 -16.60
C GLU A 6 -0.74 34.84 -16.43
N ARG A 7 0.49 34.47 -16.77
CA ARG A 7 1.02 33.16 -16.39
C ARG A 7 1.01 33.16 -14.88
N GLY A 8 0.07 32.42 -14.29
CA GLY A 8 0.16 32.03 -12.90
C GLY A 8 1.56 31.48 -12.67
N GLU A 9 2.18 31.89 -11.57
CA GLU A 9 3.48 31.37 -11.14
C GLU A 9 3.44 29.84 -11.26
N ASP A 10 4.52 29.23 -11.77
CA ASP A 10 4.59 27.77 -11.95
C ASP A 10 4.52 27.12 -10.56
N LEU A 11 3.29 26.84 -10.11
CA LEU A 11 3.03 26.14 -8.86
C LEU A 11 3.72 24.78 -8.95
N THR A 12 4.45 24.45 -7.90
CA THR A 12 4.93 23.08 -7.72
C THR A 12 3.72 22.14 -7.66
N SER A 13 3.92 20.86 -8.00
CA SER A 13 2.85 19.86 -7.92
C SER A 13 2.24 19.76 -6.51
N GLU A 14 3.00 20.15 -5.47
CA GLU A 14 2.55 20.21 -4.08
C GLU A 14 1.63 21.41 -3.84
N GLU A 15 2.02 22.60 -4.26
CA GLU A 15 1.22 23.83 -4.10
C GLU A 15 -0.10 23.73 -4.88
N TRP A 16 -0.06 23.19 -6.10
CA TRP A 16 -1.26 22.96 -6.91
C TRP A 16 -2.21 21.94 -6.27
N TYR A 17 -1.68 20.90 -5.63
CA TYR A 17 -2.50 19.90 -4.94
C TYR A 17 -3.15 20.49 -3.67
N CYS A 18 -2.43 21.32 -2.92
CA CYS A 18 -2.99 22.04 -1.77
C CYS A 18 -4.12 22.99 -2.17
N GLU A 19 -3.94 23.77 -3.25
CA GLU A 19 -5.02 24.64 -3.77
C GLU A 19 -6.25 23.83 -4.21
N LEU A 20 -6.05 22.67 -4.84
CA LEU A 20 -7.15 21.78 -5.22
C LEU A 20 -7.92 21.27 -3.99
N GLN A 21 -7.22 20.91 -2.91
CA GLN A 21 -7.86 20.46 -1.66
C GLN A 21 -8.72 21.53 -1.00
N GLU A 22 -8.37 22.80 -1.16
CA GLU A 22 -9.12 23.92 -0.59
C GLU A 22 -10.34 24.32 -1.43
N THR A 23 -10.36 23.96 -2.72
CA THR A 23 -11.34 24.47 -3.69
C THR A 23 -12.39 23.44 -4.12
N GLU A 24 -12.08 22.15 -4.07
CA GLU A 24 -12.95 21.07 -4.55
C GLU A 24 -13.39 20.13 -3.42
N SER A 25 -14.53 19.48 -3.58
CA SER A 25 -14.98 18.47 -2.61
C SER A 25 -14.14 17.19 -2.68
N ASP A 26 -14.06 16.44 -1.57
CA ASP A 26 -13.35 15.15 -1.50
C ASP A 26 -13.78 14.16 -2.61
N GLU A 27 -15.06 14.17 -3.00
CA GLU A 27 -15.60 13.33 -4.07
C GLU A 27 -15.07 13.75 -5.45
N GLN A 28 -15.02 15.06 -5.72
CA GLN A 28 -14.51 15.61 -6.97
C GLN A 28 -12.99 15.41 -7.07
N LEU A 29 -12.27 15.63 -5.97
CA LEU A 29 -10.83 15.40 -5.87
C LEU A 29 -10.49 13.93 -6.06
N GLY A 30 -11.20 13.03 -5.38
CA GLY A 30 -11.05 11.59 -5.56
C GLY A 30 -11.27 11.17 -7.01
N SER A 31 -12.36 11.65 -7.64
CA SER A 31 -12.67 11.35 -9.04
C SER A 31 -11.59 11.85 -9.99
N PHE A 32 -11.08 13.06 -9.75
CA PHE A 32 -10.05 13.68 -10.56
C PHE A 32 -8.69 12.97 -10.44
N LEU A 33 -8.28 12.61 -9.23
CA LEU A 33 -7.02 11.88 -8.99
C LEU A 33 -7.07 10.46 -9.57
N VAL A 34 -8.19 9.76 -9.42
CA VAL A 34 -8.39 8.43 -10.04
C VAL A 34 -8.38 8.55 -11.56
N ALA A 35 -8.98 9.61 -12.13
CA ALA A 35 -8.91 9.86 -13.56
C ALA A 35 -7.47 10.14 -14.04
N LEU A 36 -6.69 10.96 -13.32
CA LEU A 36 -5.28 11.21 -13.65
C LEU A 36 -4.44 9.94 -13.59
N TRP A 37 -4.67 9.11 -12.56
CA TRP A 37 -4.04 7.79 -12.45
C TRP A 37 -4.43 6.88 -13.62
N TYR A 38 -5.71 6.85 -14.01
CA TYR A 38 -6.18 6.04 -15.13
C TYR A 38 -5.61 6.54 -16.46
N ILE A 39 -5.52 7.85 -16.68
CA ILE A 39 -4.87 8.44 -17.86
C ILE A 39 -3.41 8.02 -17.93
N TRP A 40 -2.70 8.09 -16.80
CA TRP A 40 -1.31 7.67 -16.70
C TRP A 40 -1.16 6.16 -16.97
N ASP A 41 -1.98 5.30 -16.35
CA ASP A 41 -1.97 3.84 -16.57
C ASP A 41 -2.30 3.49 -18.03
N GLN A 42 -3.23 4.19 -18.67
CA GLN A 42 -3.57 3.97 -20.08
C GLN A 42 -2.46 4.40 -21.03
N ARG A 43 -1.82 5.55 -20.78
CA ARG A 43 -0.65 5.99 -21.56
C ARG A 43 0.49 4.99 -21.45
N ASN A 44 0.68 4.39 -20.28
CA ASN A 44 1.68 3.35 -20.08
C ASN A 44 1.25 2.00 -20.68
N CYS A 45 -0.02 1.61 -20.59
CA CYS A 45 -0.52 0.39 -21.21
C CYS A 45 -0.40 0.42 -22.76
N GLN A 46 -0.52 1.60 -23.39
CA GLN A 46 -0.29 1.75 -24.83
C GLN A 46 1.17 1.57 -25.22
N LEU A 47 2.11 2.05 -24.39
CA LEU A 47 3.54 1.90 -24.62
C LEU A 47 4.00 0.43 -24.47
N TRP A 48 3.37 -0.34 -23.58
CA TRP A 48 3.88 -1.65 -23.15
C TRP A 48 3.02 -2.86 -23.56
N ASN A 49 1.70 -2.72 -23.74
CA ASN A 49 0.77 -3.86 -23.92
C ASN A 49 -0.10 -3.80 -25.19
N LYS A 50 0.04 -2.79 -26.05
CA LYS A 50 -0.73 -2.58 -27.30
C LYS A 50 -2.27 -2.64 -27.18
N LYS A 51 -2.83 -2.61 -25.96
CA LYS A 51 -4.26 -2.47 -25.73
C LYS A 51 -4.56 -0.99 -25.52
N LYS A 52 -5.50 -0.48 -26.31
CA LYS A 52 -5.98 0.90 -26.25
C LYS A 52 -7.43 0.88 -25.76
N LEU A 53 -7.71 1.56 -24.66
CA LEU A 53 -9.06 2.06 -24.38
C LEU A 53 -9.27 3.34 -25.18
N GLU A 54 -10.50 3.58 -25.64
CA GLU A 54 -10.82 4.83 -26.31
C GLU A 54 -10.83 5.98 -25.28
N GLU A 55 -10.40 7.17 -25.69
CA GLU A 55 -10.18 8.32 -24.80
C GLU A 55 -11.45 8.71 -24.02
N TRP A 56 -12.62 8.47 -24.61
CA TRP A 56 -13.92 8.73 -23.99
C TRP A 56 -14.34 7.69 -22.93
N GLU A 57 -13.70 6.52 -22.87
CA GLU A 57 -13.99 5.47 -21.88
C GLU A 57 -13.23 5.65 -20.56
N ILE A 58 -12.21 6.51 -20.53
CA ILE A 58 -11.30 6.68 -19.39
C ILE A 58 -12.03 7.25 -18.16
N ALA A 59 -12.71 8.38 -18.31
CA ALA A 59 -13.41 9.02 -17.20
C ALA A 59 -14.60 8.19 -16.67
N PRO A 60 -15.45 7.58 -17.52
CA PRO A 60 -16.49 6.67 -17.05
C PRO A 60 -15.97 5.49 -16.24
N ARG A 61 -14.88 4.85 -16.68
CA ARG A 61 -14.29 3.70 -15.97
C ARG A 61 -13.57 4.08 -14.68
N ALA A 62 -12.89 5.23 -14.66
CA ALA A 62 -12.30 5.79 -13.44
C ALA A 62 -13.39 6.04 -12.38
N ASN A 63 -14.51 6.63 -12.79
CA ASN A 63 -15.65 6.88 -11.91
C ASN A 63 -16.36 5.59 -11.48
N GLU A 64 -16.51 4.62 -12.38
CA GLU A 64 -17.08 3.30 -12.04
C GLU A 64 -16.20 2.55 -11.04
N TRP A 65 -14.87 2.56 -11.24
CA TRP A 65 -13.92 1.98 -10.29
C TRP A 65 -13.98 2.68 -8.92
N LEU A 66 -14.01 4.02 -8.91
CA LEU A 66 -14.11 4.78 -7.66
C LEU A 66 -15.45 4.53 -6.96
N LYS A 67 -16.54 4.45 -7.71
CA LYS A 67 -17.86 4.13 -7.18
C LYS A 67 -17.91 2.72 -6.61
N ASP A 68 -17.39 1.72 -7.33
CA ASP A 68 -17.27 0.35 -6.84
C ASP A 68 -16.42 0.27 -5.57
N TYR A 69 -15.33 1.03 -5.53
CA TYR A 69 -14.47 1.14 -4.35
C TYR A 69 -15.22 1.73 -3.16
N LEU A 70 -15.90 2.87 -3.34
CA LEU A 70 -16.67 3.54 -2.28
C LEU A 70 -17.89 2.71 -1.84
N GLU A 71 -18.62 2.08 -2.76
CA GLU A 71 -19.77 1.23 -2.42
C GLU A 71 -19.36 -0.02 -1.62
N LYS A 72 -18.17 -0.57 -1.88
CA LYS A 72 -17.60 -1.67 -1.08
C LYS A 72 -17.20 -1.21 0.33
N GLN A 73 -16.80 0.05 0.50
CA GLN A 73 -16.51 0.66 1.81
C GLN A 73 -17.78 0.99 2.61
N THR A 74 -18.90 1.34 1.95
CA THR A 74 -20.16 1.67 2.63
C THR A 74 -20.93 0.42 3.06
N LYS A 75 -20.86 -0.68 2.31
CA LYS A 75 -21.55 -1.95 2.64
C LYS A 75 -20.98 -2.66 3.89
N THR A 76 -19.76 -2.33 4.31
CA THR A 76 -19.13 -2.85 5.54
C THR A 76 -19.54 -2.09 6.81
N GLN A 77 -20.27 -0.97 6.72
CA GLN A 77 -20.68 -0.16 7.89
C GLN A 77 -21.94 -0.67 8.63
N GLY A 78 -22.51 -1.80 8.22
CA GLY A 78 -23.76 -2.35 8.77
C GLY A 78 -23.63 -3.33 9.94
N VAL A 79 -22.46 -3.46 10.58
CA VAL A 79 -22.25 -4.40 11.70
C VAL A 79 -21.84 -3.62 12.96
N GLU A 80 -22.48 -3.98 14.08
CA GLU A 80 -22.35 -3.43 15.43
C GLU A 80 -20.94 -2.93 15.79
N ARG A 81 -20.87 -1.75 16.43
CA ARG A 81 -19.66 -1.06 16.95
C ARG A 81 -18.36 -1.84 16.73
N ALA A 82 -17.79 -1.66 15.53
CA ALA A 82 -16.52 -2.28 15.20
C ALA A 82 -15.44 -1.82 16.20
N PRO A 83 -14.57 -2.74 16.68
CA PRO A 83 -13.38 -2.35 17.41
C PRO A 83 -12.59 -1.35 16.57
N ASP A 84 -11.99 -0.36 17.23
CA ASP A 84 -11.36 0.80 16.61
C ASP A 84 -10.58 0.43 15.34
N LEU A 85 -11.13 0.86 14.19
CA LEU A 85 -10.79 0.43 12.84
C LEU A 85 -9.47 1.05 12.33
N ARG A 86 -8.48 1.25 13.18
CA ARG A 86 -7.36 2.15 12.90
C ARG A 86 -6.01 1.47 13.12
N TRP A 87 -5.01 1.94 12.38
CA TRP A 87 -3.64 1.48 12.58
C TRP A 87 -3.22 1.74 14.03
N ARG A 88 -2.58 0.75 14.65
CA ARG A 88 -2.10 0.86 16.03
C ARG A 88 -0.58 0.87 16.06
N PRO A 89 0.02 1.74 16.88
CA PRO A 89 1.46 1.69 17.08
C PRO A 89 1.88 0.35 17.69
N PRO A 90 3.10 -0.12 17.41
CA PRO A 90 3.64 -1.30 18.07
C PRO A 90 3.74 -1.04 19.58
N GLU A 91 3.12 -1.91 20.39
CA GLU A 91 3.02 -1.72 21.84
C GLU A 91 4.35 -1.98 22.59
N LEU A 92 5.19 -2.86 22.03
CA LEU A 92 6.36 -3.42 22.73
C LEU A 92 7.67 -3.34 21.92
N ILE A 93 7.62 -2.83 20.68
CA ILE A 93 8.69 -2.95 19.70
C ILE A 93 8.89 -1.62 18.97
N PRO A 94 10.12 -1.26 18.55
CA PRO A 94 10.41 0.05 17.96
C PRO A 94 9.74 0.32 16.61
N VAL A 95 9.52 -0.71 15.79
CA VAL A 95 9.00 -0.54 14.42
C VAL A 95 7.95 -1.58 14.05
N LYS A 96 7.04 -1.14 13.17
CA LYS A 96 5.98 -1.96 12.58
C LYS A 96 6.14 -1.97 11.07
N VAL A 97 6.12 -3.16 10.49
CA VAL A 97 6.32 -3.42 9.06
C VAL A 97 5.02 -3.96 8.47
N ASN A 98 4.35 -3.14 7.67
CA ASN A 98 3.19 -3.56 6.88
C ASN A 98 3.65 -4.05 5.52
N VAL A 99 3.25 -5.26 5.14
CA VAL A 99 3.53 -5.83 3.82
C VAL A 99 2.24 -6.25 3.13
N ASP A 100 2.24 -6.25 1.80
CA ASP A 100 1.14 -6.76 0.99
C ASP A 100 1.66 -7.21 -0.38
N ALA A 101 0.91 -8.07 -1.06
CA ALA A 101 1.17 -8.53 -2.41
C ALA A 101 0.01 -8.25 -3.38
N ALA A 102 0.35 -7.99 -4.64
CA ALA A 102 -0.60 -7.81 -5.72
C ALA A 102 -0.26 -8.71 -6.91
N CYS A 103 -1.04 -9.76 -7.13
CA CYS A 103 -0.95 -10.59 -8.34
C CYS A 103 -1.69 -9.92 -9.49
N MET A 104 -0.95 -9.34 -10.44
CA MET A 104 -1.52 -8.57 -11.54
C MET A 104 -1.43 -9.38 -12.84
N SER A 105 -2.60 -9.74 -13.39
CA SER A 105 -2.69 -10.53 -14.63
C SER A 105 -1.90 -9.87 -15.78
N GLY A 106 -0.95 -10.61 -16.35
CA GLY A 106 -0.07 -10.13 -17.42
C GLY A 106 1.01 -9.13 -17.00
N LYS A 107 1.05 -8.71 -15.72
CA LYS A 107 2.08 -7.83 -15.16
C LYS A 107 2.95 -8.54 -14.11
N GLY A 108 2.62 -9.74 -13.67
CA GLY A 108 3.40 -10.50 -12.67
C GLY A 108 2.94 -10.19 -11.25
N THR A 109 3.82 -10.37 -10.26
CA THR A 109 3.52 -10.16 -8.84
C THR A 109 4.26 -8.95 -8.30
N GLY A 110 3.51 -8.07 -7.64
CA GLY A 110 3.99 -6.90 -6.95
C GLY A 110 4.03 -7.07 -5.44
N TRP A 111 5.01 -6.47 -4.77
CA TRP A 111 5.11 -6.41 -3.33
C TRP A 111 5.25 -4.97 -2.88
N GLY A 112 4.52 -4.62 -1.82
CA GLY A 112 4.56 -3.32 -1.18
C GLY A 112 4.93 -3.47 0.29
N ALA A 113 5.75 -2.56 0.79
CA ALA A 113 6.11 -2.50 2.20
C ALA A 113 6.08 -1.06 2.71
N VAL A 114 5.61 -0.89 3.95
CA VAL A 114 5.63 0.37 4.69
C VAL A 114 6.09 0.09 6.13
N ILE A 115 7.18 0.73 6.54
CA ILE A 115 7.76 0.64 7.88
C ILE A 115 7.46 1.92 8.63
N ARG A 116 6.84 1.80 9.81
CA ARG A 116 6.45 2.91 10.67
C ARG A 116 7.07 2.78 12.07
N ASP A 117 7.35 3.92 12.71
CA ASP A 117 7.74 3.97 14.12
C ASP A 117 6.52 4.01 15.06
N GLY A 118 6.77 4.00 16.37
CA GLY A 118 5.73 4.10 17.41
C GLY A 118 4.88 5.39 17.38
N GLY A 119 5.32 6.43 16.67
CA GLY A 119 4.56 7.66 16.44
C GLY A 119 3.76 7.67 15.15
N GLY A 120 3.73 6.55 14.40
CA GLY A 120 3.08 6.46 13.10
C GLY A 120 3.85 7.12 11.96
N ARG A 121 5.08 7.62 12.21
CA ARG A 121 5.90 8.23 11.15
C ARG A 121 6.40 7.14 10.22
N CYS A 122 6.26 7.36 8.92
CA CYS A 122 6.81 6.48 7.90
C CYS A 122 8.34 6.61 7.87
N LEU A 123 9.04 5.55 8.27
CA LEU A 123 10.50 5.47 8.20
C LEU A 123 10.95 5.03 6.81
N LEU A 124 10.18 4.13 6.19
CA LEU A 124 10.48 3.59 4.87
C LEU A 124 9.19 3.16 4.17
N ALA A 125 9.07 3.46 2.89
CA ALA A 125 8.12 2.81 2.01
C ALA A 125 8.87 2.20 0.83
N ALA A 126 8.42 1.07 0.30
CA ALA A 126 9.08 0.42 -0.81
C ALA A 126 8.13 -0.40 -1.67
N VAL A 127 8.53 -0.57 -2.93
CA VAL A 127 7.91 -1.47 -3.88
C VAL A 127 8.95 -2.36 -4.52
N LYS A 128 8.55 -3.59 -4.85
CA LYS A 128 9.35 -4.53 -5.63
C LYS A 128 8.42 -5.34 -6.52
N ARG A 129 8.90 -5.72 -7.70
CA ARG A 129 8.11 -6.50 -8.65
C ARG A 129 8.87 -7.72 -9.12
N SER A 130 8.15 -8.81 -9.30
CA SER A 130 8.57 -9.96 -10.10
C SER A 130 7.76 -10.05 -11.39
N ARG A 131 8.43 -10.36 -12.49
CA ARG A 131 7.76 -10.66 -13.77
C ARG A 131 7.07 -12.02 -13.76
N VAL A 132 7.41 -12.87 -12.79
CA VAL A 132 6.72 -14.14 -12.56
C VAL A 132 5.39 -13.87 -11.88
N GLN A 133 4.36 -14.60 -12.30
CA GLN A 133 3.06 -14.59 -11.64
C GLN A 133 3.03 -15.69 -10.59
N TRP A 134 3.12 -15.29 -9.34
CA TRP A 134 3.02 -16.18 -8.18
C TRP A 134 1.55 -16.40 -7.82
N ASN A 135 1.26 -17.53 -7.16
CA ASN A 135 -0.07 -17.70 -6.56
C ASN A 135 -0.23 -16.73 -5.37
N PRO A 136 -1.47 -16.39 -4.98
CA PRO A 136 -1.70 -15.39 -3.94
C PRO A 136 -1.02 -15.71 -2.60
N GLU A 137 -1.03 -16.97 -2.16
CA GLU A 137 -0.48 -17.36 -0.86
C GLU A 137 1.05 -17.25 -0.83
N ASP A 138 1.75 -17.75 -1.85
CA ASP A 138 3.20 -17.60 -1.93
C ASP A 138 3.60 -16.13 -2.11
N SER A 139 2.76 -15.34 -2.79
CA SER A 139 2.99 -13.91 -2.96
C SER A 139 2.99 -13.18 -1.61
N GLU A 140 2.10 -13.55 -0.71
CA GLU A 140 2.08 -13.04 0.68
C GLU A 140 3.33 -13.43 1.45
N VAL A 141 3.79 -14.68 1.33
CA VAL A 141 5.04 -15.11 1.97
C VAL A 141 6.23 -14.30 1.45
N MET A 142 6.28 -14.07 0.14
CA MET A 142 7.32 -13.25 -0.47
C MET A 142 7.21 -11.75 -0.12
N ALA A 143 6.01 -11.25 0.18
CA ALA A 143 5.84 -9.89 0.72
C ALA A 143 6.47 -9.76 2.11
N ILE A 144 6.28 -10.77 2.96
CA ILE A 144 6.90 -10.85 4.29
C ILE A 144 8.43 -10.96 4.15
N ASP A 145 8.91 -11.79 3.21
CA ASP A 145 10.34 -11.90 2.91
C ASP A 145 10.95 -10.55 2.49
N PHE A 146 10.23 -9.82 1.64
CA PHE A 146 10.62 -8.46 1.24
C PHE A 146 10.67 -7.50 2.44
N GLY A 147 9.69 -7.55 3.33
CA GLY A 147 9.69 -6.76 4.57
C GLY A 147 10.88 -7.08 5.50
N LEU A 148 11.22 -8.36 5.66
CA LEU A 148 12.42 -8.79 6.40
C LEU A 148 13.70 -8.25 5.77
N GLU A 149 13.81 -8.33 4.44
CA GLU A 149 14.97 -7.83 3.72
C GLU A 149 15.17 -6.32 3.94
N LEU A 150 14.10 -5.54 3.87
CA LEU A 150 14.11 -4.10 4.14
C LEU A 150 14.49 -3.80 5.58
N ALA A 151 13.90 -4.51 6.55
CA ALA A 151 14.21 -4.31 7.97
C ALA A 151 15.69 -4.58 8.27
N ARG A 152 16.27 -5.62 7.64
CA ARG A 152 17.70 -5.94 7.74
C ARG A 152 18.58 -4.83 7.15
N ARG A 153 18.22 -4.29 5.97
CA ARG A 153 18.94 -3.18 5.32
C ARG A 153 18.91 -1.90 6.16
N MET A 154 17.80 -1.66 6.88
CA MET A 154 17.64 -0.56 7.83
C MET A 154 18.26 -0.84 9.20
N THR A 155 18.91 -1.99 9.38
CA THR A 155 19.56 -2.41 10.64
C THR A 155 18.62 -2.53 11.83
N PHE A 156 17.32 -2.71 11.61
CA PHE A 156 16.37 -2.98 12.68
C PHE A 156 16.61 -4.39 13.24
N ARG A 157 16.55 -4.51 14.56
CA ARG A 157 16.76 -5.76 15.30
C ARG A 157 15.49 -6.35 15.88
N GLU A 158 14.49 -5.51 16.13
CA GLU A 158 13.19 -5.90 16.66
C GLU A 158 12.08 -5.28 15.82
N MET A 159 11.07 -6.07 15.41
CA MET A 159 9.95 -5.58 14.60
C MET A 159 8.64 -6.35 14.81
N GLU A 160 7.52 -5.68 14.55
CA GLU A 160 6.21 -6.33 14.36
C GLU A 160 5.91 -6.36 12.85
N MET A 161 5.73 -7.56 12.29
CA MET A 161 5.46 -7.81 10.89
C MET A 161 3.97 -8.12 10.66
N GLU A 162 3.30 -7.32 9.83
CA GLU A 162 1.85 -7.37 9.60
C GLU A 162 1.48 -7.83 8.18
N SER A 163 0.80 -8.99 8.07
CA SER A 163 0.20 -9.56 6.84
C SER A 163 -1.33 -9.68 6.97
N ASP A 164 -2.08 -9.67 5.85
CA ASP A 164 -3.53 -9.89 5.80
C ASP A 164 -3.87 -11.36 5.50
N SER A 165 -2.86 -12.23 5.51
CA SER A 165 -3.04 -13.67 5.40
C SER A 165 -2.95 -14.33 6.76
N LEU A 166 -4.11 -14.60 7.36
CA LEU A 166 -4.19 -15.30 8.64
C LEU A 166 -3.52 -16.69 8.58
N GLY A 167 -3.67 -17.40 7.45
CA GLY A 167 -3.05 -18.71 7.26
C GLY A 167 -1.53 -18.66 7.31
N ILE A 168 -0.91 -17.69 6.62
CA ILE A 168 0.54 -17.49 6.64
C ILE A 168 1.00 -17.07 8.04
N ILE A 169 0.31 -16.13 8.69
CA ILE A 169 0.68 -15.68 10.04
C ILE A 169 0.60 -16.83 11.05
N SER A 170 -0.49 -17.61 11.08
CA SER A 170 -0.61 -18.76 11.97
C SER A 170 0.44 -19.83 11.69
N GLN A 171 0.78 -20.05 10.41
CA GLN A 171 1.87 -20.94 10.05
C GLN A 171 3.23 -20.42 10.53
N LEU A 172 3.54 -19.14 10.36
CA LEU A 172 4.79 -18.52 10.84
C LEU A 172 4.90 -18.61 12.37
N ARG A 173 3.79 -18.47 13.09
CA ARG A 173 3.71 -18.63 14.55
C ARG A 173 3.75 -20.09 15.03
N ARG A 174 3.71 -21.07 14.12
CA ARG A 174 3.58 -22.52 14.43
C ARG A 174 2.30 -22.86 15.20
N GLU A 175 1.23 -22.11 14.97
CA GLU A 175 -0.10 -22.39 15.55
C GLU A 175 -0.82 -23.52 14.80
N GLU A 176 -0.54 -23.67 13.50
CA GLU A 176 -1.05 -24.76 12.66
C GLU A 176 0.10 -25.55 12.02
N GLU A 177 0.19 -26.85 12.31
CA GLU A 177 1.11 -27.80 11.65
C GLU A 177 0.45 -28.41 10.39
N ARG A 178 -0.16 -27.59 9.54
CA ARG A 178 -0.66 -28.06 8.24
C ARG A 178 0.47 -28.10 7.23
N GLN A 179 0.59 -29.23 6.51
CA GLN A 179 1.41 -29.31 5.31
C GLN A 179 0.67 -28.61 4.16
N THR A 180 0.89 -27.31 4.04
CA THR A 180 0.45 -26.48 2.90
C THR A 180 1.54 -26.40 1.83
N GLU A 181 1.19 -26.00 0.61
CA GLU A 181 2.15 -25.93 -0.51
C GLU A 181 3.30 -24.94 -0.24
N ASN A 182 3.04 -23.91 0.58
CA ASN A 182 3.97 -22.83 0.95
C ASN A 182 4.83 -23.12 2.21
N VAL A 183 4.78 -24.33 2.80
CA VAL A 183 5.52 -24.66 4.04
C VAL A 183 7.00 -24.33 3.93
N LEU A 184 7.62 -24.69 2.79
CA LEU A 184 9.06 -24.48 2.57
C LEU A 184 9.40 -22.98 2.51
N LEU A 185 8.59 -22.17 1.84
CA LEU A 185 8.78 -20.71 1.80
C LEU A 185 8.63 -20.11 3.21
N CYS A 186 7.65 -20.57 3.98
CA CYS A 186 7.47 -20.15 5.37
C CYS A 186 8.65 -20.61 6.25
N GLU A 187 9.28 -21.75 5.99
CA GLU A 187 10.50 -22.18 6.68
C GLU A 187 11.69 -21.29 6.35
N GLU A 188 11.87 -20.90 5.09
CA GLU A 188 12.91 -19.95 4.67
C GLU A 188 12.71 -18.58 5.32
N VAL A 189 11.49 -18.05 5.32
CA VAL A 189 11.13 -16.78 5.99
C VAL A 189 11.41 -16.86 7.50
N ARG A 190 11.04 -17.97 8.16
CA ARG A 190 11.35 -18.17 9.58
C ARG A 190 12.86 -18.25 9.85
N ALA A 191 13.63 -18.87 8.95
CA ALA A 191 15.08 -18.95 9.07
C ALA A 191 15.71 -17.55 8.98
N LYS A 192 15.30 -16.73 8.01
CA LYS A 192 15.73 -15.32 7.91
C LYS A 192 15.32 -14.50 9.14
N ALA A 193 14.14 -14.76 9.69
CA ALA A 193 13.70 -14.11 10.92
C ALA A 193 14.59 -14.39 12.14
N GLN A 194 15.41 -15.45 12.13
CA GLN A 194 16.39 -15.73 13.20
C GLN A 194 17.59 -14.77 13.20
N GLU A 195 17.76 -13.95 12.17
CA GLU A 195 18.81 -12.90 12.13
C GLU A 195 18.46 -11.67 12.98
N PHE A 196 17.21 -11.60 13.46
CA PHE A 196 16.66 -10.52 14.28
C PHE A 196 16.59 -10.96 15.74
N ASP A 197 16.70 -10.00 16.65
CA ASP A 197 16.57 -10.26 18.09
C ASP A 197 15.12 -10.62 18.44
N ARG A 198 14.14 -10.03 17.72
CA ARG A 198 12.72 -10.32 17.90
C ARG A 198 11.89 -9.99 16.64
N VAL A 199 11.05 -10.94 16.22
CA VAL A 199 10.00 -10.69 15.21
C VAL A 199 8.66 -11.13 15.78
N ILE A 200 7.71 -10.20 15.87
CA ILE A 200 6.30 -10.51 16.19
C ILE A 200 5.53 -10.61 14.88
N TRP A 201 4.96 -11.77 14.60
CA TRP A 201 4.05 -11.96 13.47
C TRP A 201 2.66 -11.51 13.86
N SER A 202 2.04 -10.63 13.08
CA SER A 202 0.74 -10.04 13.37
C SER A 202 -0.19 -10.14 12.16
N PHE A 203 -1.42 -10.61 12.38
CA PHE A 203 -2.45 -10.61 11.36
C PHE A 203 -3.22 -9.31 11.46
N VAL A 204 -3.43 -8.66 10.31
CA VAL A 204 -4.20 -7.44 10.23
C VAL A 204 -5.10 -7.48 8.99
N GLY A 205 -6.37 -7.14 9.16
CA GLY A 205 -7.31 -6.99 8.04
C GLY A 205 -6.80 -5.99 7.00
N ARG A 206 -7.11 -6.23 5.73
CA ARG A 206 -6.66 -5.41 4.59
C ARG A 206 -7.01 -3.93 4.75
N GLU A 207 -8.13 -3.65 5.39
CA GLU A 207 -8.63 -2.31 5.70
C GLU A 207 -7.68 -1.49 6.59
N PHE A 208 -6.76 -2.11 7.33
CA PHE A 208 -5.81 -1.43 8.22
C PHE A 208 -4.38 -1.39 7.68
N LYS A 209 -4.19 -1.80 6.42
CA LYS A 209 -2.89 -1.79 5.72
C LYS A 209 -2.99 -1.15 4.34
N LYS A 210 -3.93 -0.21 4.18
CA LYS A 210 -4.16 0.51 2.92
C LYS A 210 -2.86 1.04 2.28
N PRO A 211 -1.89 1.60 3.04
CA PRO A 211 -0.62 2.04 2.47
C PRO A 211 0.15 0.89 1.79
N ALA A 212 0.38 -0.23 2.48
CA ALA A 212 1.13 -1.36 1.91
C ALA A 212 0.39 -2.01 0.74
N HIS A 213 -0.94 -2.13 0.84
CA HIS A 213 -1.79 -2.62 -0.25
C HIS A 213 -1.65 -1.78 -1.51
N PHE A 214 -1.76 -0.45 -1.35
CA PHE A 214 -1.57 0.49 -2.43
C PHE A 214 -0.18 0.34 -3.06
N MET A 215 0.87 0.31 -2.23
CA MET A 215 2.26 0.11 -2.68
C MET A 215 2.42 -1.16 -3.51
N ALA A 216 1.81 -2.28 -3.09
CA ALA A 216 1.87 -3.54 -3.82
C ALA A 216 1.24 -3.43 -5.22
N HIS A 217 0.10 -2.75 -5.33
CA HIS A 217 -0.62 -2.56 -6.60
C HIS A 217 0.09 -1.59 -7.55
N VAL A 218 0.70 -0.53 -7.02
CA VAL A 218 1.45 0.42 -7.86
C VAL A 218 2.84 -0.08 -8.26
N SER A 219 3.33 -1.16 -7.64
CA SER A 219 4.66 -1.71 -7.97
C SER A 219 4.86 -2.07 -9.45
N CYS A 220 3.78 -2.29 -10.22
CA CYS A 220 3.86 -2.50 -11.66
C CYS A 220 4.40 -1.31 -12.47
N ASN A 221 4.49 -0.15 -11.84
CA ASN A 221 5.01 1.09 -12.43
C ASN A 221 6.54 1.14 -12.42
N TRP A 222 7.19 0.19 -11.74
CA TRP A 222 8.63 0.08 -11.63
C TRP A 222 9.11 -1.29 -12.13
N ASP A 223 10.23 -1.27 -12.85
CA ASP A 223 10.92 -2.49 -13.28
C ASP A 223 11.87 -3.02 -12.21
N GLU A 224 12.37 -2.13 -11.35
CA GLU A 224 13.28 -2.42 -10.25
C GLU A 224 12.62 -2.12 -8.89
N GLU A 225 13.34 -2.48 -7.83
CA GLU A 225 12.95 -2.11 -6.47
C GLU A 225 13.12 -0.61 -6.26
N GLU A 226 12.11 0.04 -5.70
CA GLU A 226 12.20 1.45 -5.30
C GLU A 226 11.94 1.60 -3.82
N ILE A 227 12.71 2.48 -3.19
CA ILE A 227 12.71 2.71 -1.75
C ILE A 227 12.68 4.21 -1.47
N TRP A 228 11.73 4.62 -0.65
CA TRP A 228 11.60 5.97 -0.13
C TRP A 228 11.91 5.94 1.38
N MET A 229 12.97 6.62 1.80
CA MET A 229 13.41 6.70 3.20
C MET A 229 13.04 8.06 3.80
N ASP A 230 12.55 8.07 5.04
CA ASP A 230 12.14 9.23 5.86
C ASP A 230 11.01 10.12 5.29
N ARG A 231 10.89 10.20 3.97
CA ARG A 231 9.84 10.91 3.26
C ARG A 231 9.10 9.95 2.33
N PRO A 232 7.84 9.59 2.64
CA PRO A 232 7.05 8.78 1.73
C PRO A 232 6.80 9.56 0.43
N PRO A 233 6.54 8.86 -0.69
CA PRO A 233 6.13 9.55 -1.91
C PRO A 233 4.79 10.27 -1.68
N PHE A 234 4.59 11.41 -2.36
CA PHE A 234 3.44 12.30 -2.16
C PHE A 234 2.09 11.56 -2.25
N PHE A 235 1.99 10.54 -3.10
CA PHE A 235 0.78 9.75 -3.29
C PHE A 235 0.45 8.82 -2.11
N LEU A 236 1.42 8.52 -1.24
CA LEU A 236 1.25 7.63 -0.09
C LEU A 236 0.86 8.42 1.17
N GLU A 237 1.20 9.70 1.25
CA GLU A 237 0.89 10.54 2.41
C GLU A 237 -0.59 10.58 2.81
N PRO A 238 -1.56 10.70 1.88
CA PRO A 238 -2.97 10.72 2.25
C PRO A 238 -3.39 9.41 2.94
N LEU A 239 -2.90 8.27 2.44
CA LEU A 239 -3.20 6.94 2.99
C LEU A 239 -2.59 6.77 4.38
N LEU A 240 -1.37 7.27 4.59
CA LEU A 240 -0.73 7.26 5.91
C LEU A 240 -1.50 8.14 6.91
N LYS A 241 -1.96 9.32 6.49
CA LYS A 241 -2.75 10.23 7.34
C LYS A 241 -4.12 9.64 7.67
N GLU A 242 -4.78 8.98 6.72
CA GLU A 242 -6.07 8.30 6.94
C GLU A 242 -5.94 7.15 7.93
N ASP A 243 -4.88 6.34 7.80
CA ASP A 243 -4.56 5.25 8.74
C ASP A 243 -4.27 5.75 10.17
N CYS A 244 -3.67 6.94 10.32
CA CYS A 244 -3.19 7.47 11.62
C CYS A 244 -4.18 8.35 12.37
N ARG A 245 -5.31 8.79 11.78
CA ARG A 245 -6.26 9.71 12.43
C ARG A 245 -6.99 9.02 13.59
N ALA A 246 -6.41 9.04 14.81
CA ALA A 246 -7.08 8.64 16.06
C ALA A 246 -6.48 9.16 17.37
N THR A 247 -5.43 9.97 17.38
CA THR A 247 -4.78 10.37 18.64
C THR A 247 -5.21 11.73 19.21
N ASP A 248 -6.19 12.41 18.61
CA ASP A 248 -6.63 13.73 19.10
C ASP A 248 -8.03 13.68 19.73
N ILE A 249 -8.21 12.83 20.74
CA ILE A 249 -9.34 12.92 21.69
C ILE A 249 -8.87 12.67 23.12
N TYR A 250 -7.78 13.33 23.53
CA TYR A 250 -7.60 13.83 24.88
C TYR A 250 -6.79 15.13 24.83
N GLY A 251 -7.50 16.23 24.66
CA GLY A 251 -7.07 17.61 24.88
C GLY A 251 -8.28 18.43 25.26
#